data_AF-A0A3S1T3F3-F1
#
_entry.id   AF-A0A3S1T3F3-F1
#
_cell.length_a   1.000
_cell.length_b   1.000
_cell.length_c   1.000
_cell.angle_alpha   90.00
_cell.angle_beta   90.00
_cell.angle_gamma   90.00
#
_symmetry.space_group_name_H-M   'P 1'
#
loop_
_entity.id
_entity.type
_entity.pdbx_description
1 polymer ?
#
loop_
_entity_poly.entity_id
_entity_poly.type
_entity_poly.pdbx_seq_one_letter_code
_entity_poly.pdbx_strand_id
1 'polypeptide(L)'
;FNALRSAVRRGVSASLMSVRGGDAAADTVSRAIAGAGITDLSAVFLDRTTPSYTALIDSEGELIVGFADMALYDLAFPKQIRRSRVREVIAAADAVFCDANLPTTALERLVALAAGKPVFAIAISPAKVVRLLPVL
;
A
#
# COMPACT_ATOMS: atom_id res chain seq x y z
N PHE A 1 -2.79 -1.68 -3.89
CA PHE A 1 -2.72 -2.80 -4.86
C PHE A 1 -3.80 -2.73 -5.94
N ASN A 2 -5.10 -2.83 -5.60
CA ASN A 2 -6.18 -2.97 -6.61
C ASN A 2 -6.24 -1.83 -7.64
N ALA A 3 -6.15 -0.57 -7.19
CA ALA A 3 -6.15 0.57 -8.10
C ALA A 3 -4.95 0.56 -9.05
N LEU A 4 -3.75 0.25 -8.53
CA LEU A 4 -2.53 0.13 -9.34
C LEU A 4 -2.65 -0.98 -10.39
N ARG A 5 -3.23 -2.14 -10.02
CA ARG A 5 -3.50 -3.24 -10.95
C ARG A 5 -4.43 -2.81 -12.09
N SER A 6 -5.44 -1.99 -11.81
CA SER A 6 -6.31 -1.43 -12.85
C SER A 6 -5.58 -0.47 -13.77
N ALA A 7 -4.68 0.36 -13.24
CA ALA A 7 -3.84 1.25 -14.06
C ALA A 7 -2.90 0.47 -14.99
N VAL A 8 -2.27 -0.61 -14.51
CA VAL A 8 -1.41 -1.46 -15.34
C VAL A 8 -2.19 -2.12 -16.48
N ARG A 9 -3.41 -2.57 -16.22
CA ARG A 9 -4.31 -3.10 -17.27
C ARG A 9 -4.68 -2.08 -18.36
N ARG A 10 -4.45 -0.78 -18.11
CA ARG A 10 -4.64 0.30 -19.06
C ARG A 10 -3.33 0.81 -19.69
N GLY A 11 -2.23 0.06 -19.52
CA GLY A 11 -0.94 0.35 -20.15
C GLY A 11 0.04 1.15 -19.31
N VAL A 12 -0.26 1.44 -18.04
CA VAL A 12 0.68 2.12 -17.14
C VAL A 12 1.77 1.16 -16.67
N SER A 13 3.03 1.54 -16.80
CA SER A 13 4.14 0.83 -16.11
C SER A 13 4.17 1.26 -14.66
N ALA A 14 4.16 0.30 -13.73
CA ALA A 14 4.04 0.60 -12.30
C ALA A 14 4.98 -0.23 -11.44
N SER A 15 5.45 0.40 -10.36
CA SER A 15 6.08 -0.29 -9.23
C SER A 15 5.20 -0.17 -7.99
N LEU A 16 5.19 -1.21 -7.15
CA LEU A 16 4.48 -1.20 -5.87
C LEU A 16 5.47 -1.34 -4.73
N MET A 17 5.43 -0.39 -3.80
CA MET A 17 6.07 -0.52 -2.50
C MET A 17 5.00 -0.84 -1.46
N SER A 18 5.08 -2.02 -0.86
CA SER A 18 4.25 -2.43 0.27
C SER A 18 5.09 -3.16 1.33
N VAL A 19 4.43 -3.78 2.29
CA VAL A 19 5.07 -4.65 3.29
C VAL A 19 4.28 -5.95 3.45
N ARG A 20 5.00 -7.04 3.74
CA ARG A 20 4.45 -8.38 3.93
C ARG A 20 5.13 -9.08 5.11
N GLY A 21 4.46 -10.08 5.66
CA GLY A 21 5.01 -10.98 6.66
C GLY A 21 5.85 -12.11 6.07
N GLY A 22 6.31 -13.01 6.92
CA GLY A 22 7.02 -14.25 6.56
C GLY A 22 6.09 -15.47 6.47
N ASP A 23 4.85 -15.27 6.03
CA ASP A 23 3.79 -16.28 6.03
C ASP A 23 3.30 -16.64 4.62
N ALA A 24 2.48 -17.69 4.51
CA ALA A 24 1.94 -18.16 3.22
C ALA A 24 1.06 -17.11 2.50
N ALA A 25 0.49 -16.17 3.24
CA ALA A 25 -0.23 -15.05 2.67
C ALA A 25 0.72 -14.11 1.89
N ALA A 26 1.96 -13.94 2.34
CA ALA A 26 2.97 -13.16 1.64
C ALA A 26 3.24 -13.70 0.22
N ASP A 27 3.35 -15.02 0.06
CA ASP A 27 3.56 -15.67 -1.23
C ASP A 27 2.37 -15.48 -2.17
N THR A 28 1.15 -15.53 -1.62
CA THR A 28 -0.08 -15.27 -2.38
C THR A 28 -0.10 -13.83 -2.90
N VAL A 29 0.24 -12.86 -2.05
CA VAL A 29 0.35 -11.44 -2.44
C VAL A 29 1.46 -11.24 -3.46
N SER A 30 2.63 -11.86 -3.28
CA SER A 30 3.76 -11.74 -4.21
C SER A 30 3.41 -12.26 -5.60
N ARG A 31 2.76 -13.43 -5.68
CA ARG A 31 2.27 -13.99 -6.95
C ARG A 31 1.22 -13.11 -7.61
N ALA A 32 0.32 -12.52 -6.82
CA ALA A 32 -0.69 -11.59 -7.36
C ALA A 32 -0.08 -10.30 -7.93
N ILE A 33 0.99 -9.79 -7.32
CA ILE A 33 1.74 -8.62 -7.83
C ILE A 33 2.47 -8.97 -9.13
N ALA A 34 3.19 -10.09 -9.15
CA ALA A 34 3.90 -10.56 -10.34
C ALA A 34 2.94 -10.85 -11.51
N GLY A 35 1.83 -11.55 -11.25
CA GLY A 35 0.80 -11.85 -12.26
C GLY A 35 0.07 -10.60 -12.78
N ALA A 36 0.16 -9.48 -12.07
CA ALA A 36 -0.35 -8.19 -12.52
C ALA A 36 0.67 -7.38 -13.35
N GLY A 37 1.90 -7.86 -13.55
CA GLY A 37 2.97 -7.14 -14.25
C GLY A 37 3.49 -5.92 -13.50
N ILE A 38 3.35 -5.91 -12.17
CA ILE A 38 3.81 -4.80 -11.31
C ILE A 38 5.20 -5.12 -10.79
N THR A 39 6.13 -4.16 -10.89
CA THR A 39 7.46 -4.27 -10.27
C THR A 39 7.32 -4.23 -8.75
N ASP A 40 7.66 -5.31 -8.07
CA ASP A 40 7.52 -5.43 -6.63
C ASP A 40 8.74 -4.87 -5.88
N LEU A 41 8.53 -3.82 -5.10
CA LEU A 41 9.52 -3.18 -4.22
C LEU A 41 9.19 -3.43 -2.74
N SER A 42 8.27 -4.35 -2.45
CA SER A 42 7.79 -4.60 -1.10
C SER A 42 8.88 -5.16 -0.19
N ALA A 43 8.81 -4.80 1.09
CA ALA A 43 9.66 -5.39 2.13
C ALA A 43 8.97 -6.61 2.76
N VAL A 44 9.77 -7.60 3.13
CA VAL A 44 9.31 -8.81 3.83
C VAL A 44 9.87 -8.82 5.24
N PHE A 45 9.00 -8.97 6.23
CA PHE A 45 9.32 -9.07 7.65
C PHE A 45 9.08 -10.52 8.10
N LEU A 46 10.14 -11.33 8.15
CA LEU A 46 10.05 -12.77 8.37
C LEU A 46 9.41 -13.16 9.71
N ASP A 47 9.47 -12.26 10.70
CA ASP A 47 8.95 -12.43 12.05
C ASP A 47 7.56 -11.80 12.26
N ARG A 48 6.84 -11.47 11.17
CA ARG A 48 5.53 -10.82 11.21
C ARG A 48 4.54 -11.51 10.28
N THR A 49 3.26 -11.21 10.49
CA THR A 49 2.15 -11.65 9.64
C THR A 49 1.87 -10.64 8.54
N THR A 50 1.45 -11.12 7.38
CA THR A 50 0.99 -10.29 6.26
C THR A 50 -0.34 -9.64 6.63
N PRO A 51 -0.51 -8.32 6.40
CA PRO A 51 -1.76 -7.64 6.69
C PRO A 51 -2.95 -8.31 6.03
N SER A 52 -4.02 -8.51 6.81
CA SER A 52 -5.18 -9.28 6.38
C SER A 52 -6.48 -8.61 6.78
N TYR A 53 -7.50 -8.80 5.95
CA TYR A 53 -8.86 -8.41 6.24
C TYR A 53 -9.74 -9.66 6.11
N THR A 54 -10.34 -10.07 7.23
CA THR A 54 -11.23 -11.22 7.30
C THR A 54 -12.65 -10.70 7.51
N ALA A 55 -13.57 -11.06 6.65
CA ALA A 55 -14.98 -10.69 6.78
C ALA A 55 -15.83 -11.95 6.94
N LEU A 56 -16.77 -11.92 7.88
CA LEU A 56 -17.88 -12.86 7.92
C LEU A 56 -19.06 -12.20 7.21
N ILE A 57 -19.56 -12.89 6.20
CA ILE A 57 -20.69 -12.48 5.38
C ILE A 57 -21.81 -13.49 5.62
N ASP A 58 -23.05 -13.03 5.72
CA ASP A 58 -24.21 -13.93 5.85
C ASP A 58 -24.61 -14.56 4.50
N SER A 59 -25.68 -15.35 4.50
CA SER A 59 -26.21 -15.99 3.29
C SER A 59 -26.81 -15.01 2.28
N GLU A 60 -27.15 -13.79 2.69
CA GLU A 60 -27.72 -12.75 1.84
C GLU A 60 -26.63 -11.87 1.20
N GLY A 61 -25.38 -12.02 1.65
CA GLY A 61 -24.24 -11.23 1.16
C GLY A 61 -23.91 -10.02 2.04
N GLU A 62 -24.59 -9.87 3.18
CA GLU A 62 -24.40 -8.75 4.10
C GLU A 62 -23.23 -8.99 5.06
N LEU A 63 -22.48 -7.92 5.34
CA LEU A 63 -21.34 -7.97 6.25
C LEU A 63 -21.82 -8.09 7.69
N ILE A 64 -21.59 -9.26 8.31
CA ILE A 64 -21.83 -9.46 9.75
C ILE A 64 -20.73 -8.76 10.55
N VAL A 65 -19.46 -9.06 10.24
CA VAL A 65 -18.30 -8.49 10.94
C VAL A 65 -17.06 -8.52 10.05
N GLY A 66 -16.25 -7.46 10.15
CA GLY A 66 -14.94 -7.38 9.52
C GLY A 66 -13.83 -7.23 10.56
N PHE A 67 -12.77 -8.01 10.42
CA PHE A 67 -11.56 -7.94 11.24
C PHE A 67 -10.36 -7.57 10.37
N ALA A 68 -9.70 -6.46 10.70
CA ALA A 68 -8.54 -5.95 9.96
C ALA A 68 -7.29 -6.02 10.83
N ASP A 69 -6.36 -6.92 10.51
CA ASP A 69 -5.01 -6.90 11.06
C ASP A 69 -4.10 -6.14 10.10
N MET A 70 -3.84 -4.88 10.43
CA MET A 70 -3.07 -3.94 9.60
C MET A 70 -1.83 -3.39 10.33
N ALA A 71 -1.49 -3.94 11.51
CA ALA A 71 -0.48 -3.36 12.41
C ALA A 71 0.91 -3.28 11.78
N LEU A 72 1.23 -4.19 10.84
CA LEU A 72 2.52 -4.15 10.13
C LEU A 72 2.69 -2.85 9.32
N TYR A 73 1.62 -2.26 8.80
CA TYR A 73 1.69 -1.00 8.06
C TYR A 73 2.17 0.15 8.95
N ASP A 74 1.58 0.30 10.13
CA ASP A 74 1.94 1.36 11.06
C ASP A 74 3.39 1.17 11.58
N LEU A 75 3.83 -0.07 11.79
CA LEU A 75 5.18 -0.40 12.22
C LEU A 75 6.25 -0.16 11.14
N ALA A 76 5.98 -0.58 9.90
CA ALA A 76 7.00 -0.72 8.88
C ALA A 76 7.14 0.49 7.96
N PHE A 77 6.04 1.07 7.48
CA PHE A 77 6.09 2.13 6.46
C PHE A 77 6.93 3.36 6.84
N PRO A 78 6.90 3.87 8.09
CA PRO A 78 7.72 5.03 8.48
C PRO A 78 9.23 4.79 8.30
N LYS A 79 9.67 3.53 8.42
CA LYS A 79 11.07 3.13 8.17
C LYS A 79 11.30 2.83 6.69
N GLN A 80 10.38 2.12 6.05
CA GLN A 80 10.56 1.68 4.67
C GLN A 80 10.62 2.85 3.68
N ILE A 81 9.87 3.93 3.91
CA ILE A 81 9.87 5.11 3.03
C ILE A 81 11.23 5.85 3.00
N ARG A 82 12.11 5.58 3.97
CA ARG A 82 13.44 6.21 4.07
C ARG A 82 14.51 5.51 3.22
N ARG A 83 14.21 4.34 2.65
CA ARG A 83 15.17 3.57 1.84
C ARG A 83 15.59 4.37 0.60
N SER A 84 16.89 4.36 0.28
CA SER A 84 17.43 5.06 -0.90
C SER A 84 16.70 4.67 -2.19
N ARG A 85 16.41 3.38 -2.36
CA ARG A 85 15.68 2.86 -3.51
C ARG A 85 14.29 3.49 -3.69
N VAL A 86 13.59 3.79 -2.60
CA VAL A 86 12.27 4.43 -2.65
C VAL A 86 12.40 5.85 -3.20
N ARG A 87 13.38 6.61 -2.70
CA ARG A 87 13.69 7.95 -3.21
C ARG A 87 14.04 7.92 -4.70
N GLU A 88 14.89 6.98 -5.13
CA GLU A 88 15.26 6.83 -6.55
C GLU A 88 14.05 6.55 -7.44
N VAL A 89 13.19 5.61 -7.04
CA VAL A 89 12.01 5.24 -7.82
C VAL A 89 11.00 6.40 -7.88
N ILE A 90 10.76 7.10 -6.77
CA ILE A 90 9.89 8.28 -6.77
C ILE A 90 10.48 9.41 -7.64
N ALA A 91 11.79 9.62 -7.59
CA ALA A 91 12.48 10.61 -8.42
C ALA A 91 12.40 10.29 -9.93
N ALA A 92 12.25 9.02 -10.30
CA ALA A 92 12.08 8.59 -11.69
C ALA A 92 10.61 8.48 -12.15
N ALA A 93 9.64 8.40 -11.23
CA ALA A 93 8.23 8.22 -11.57
C ALA A 93 7.57 9.50 -12.10
N ASP A 94 6.58 9.37 -12.98
CA ASP A 94 5.77 10.52 -13.46
C ASP A 94 4.76 11.01 -12.42
N ALA A 95 4.29 10.11 -11.56
CA ALA A 95 3.35 10.39 -10.48
C ALA A 95 3.50 9.39 -9.33
N VAL A 96 2.99 9.77 -8.16
CA VAL A 96 2.94 8.90 -6.97
C VAL A 96 1.48 8.58 -6.66
N PHE A 97 1.21 7.33 -6.31
CA PHE A 97 -0.11 6.86 -5.89
C PHE A 97 -0.01 6.20 -4.52
N CYS A 98 -0.81 6.66 -3.55
CA CYS A 98 -0.88 6.14 -2.20
C CYS A 98 -2.31 5.91 -1.73
N ASP A 99 -2.46 5.39 -0.52
CA ASP A 99 -3.75 5.28 0.13
C ASP A 99 -3.63 5.56 1.63
N ALA A 100 -4.79 5.79 2.26
CA ALA A 100 -4.86 6.10 3.68
C ALA A 100 -4.62 4.89 4.61
N ASN A 101 -4.18 3.72 4.09
CA ASN A 101 -3.64 2.68 4.96
C ASN A 101 -2.24 3.04 5.47
N LEU A 102 -1.52 3.91 4.76
CA LEU A 102 -0.23 4.40 5.24
C LEU A 102 -0.42 5.24 6.51
N PRO A 103 0.48 5.14 7.50
CA PRO A 103 0.49 6.05 8.63
C PRO A 103 0.85 7.48 8.17
N THR A 104 0.35 8.49 8.87
CA THR A 104 0.55 9.91 8.57
C THR A 104 2.02 10.27 8.32
N THR A 105 2.93 9.79 9.17
CA THR A 105 4.37 10.07 9.05
C THR A 105 4.99 9.50 7.77
N ALA A 106 4.45 8.39 7.24
CA ALA A 106 4.88 7.85 5.95
C ALA A 106 4.30 8.66 4.78
N LEU A 107 3.05 9.13 4.90
CA LEU A 107 2.40 9.99 3.90
C LEU A 107 3.14 11.33 3.75
N GLU A 108 3.44 12.03 4.85
CA GLU A 108 4.19 13.29 4.85
C GLU A 108 5.54 13.14 4.13
N ARG A 109 6.26 12.05 4.45
CA ARG A 109 7.55 11.78 3.82
C ARG A 109 7.40 11.43 2.34
N LEU A 110 6.37 10.66 1.97
CA LEU A 110 6.10 10.31 0.59
C LEU A 110 5.82 11.57 -0.26
N VAL A 111 4.97 12.47 0.23
CA VAL A 111 4.64 13.72 -0.47
C VAL A 111 5.86 14.63 -0.58
N ALA A 112 6.66 14.74 0.48
CA ALA A 112 7.92 15.48 0.42
C ALA A 112 8.88 14.90 -0.64
N LEU A 113 8.96 13.56 -0.77
CA LEU A 113 9.79 12.90 -1.78
C LEU A 113 9.25 13.06 -3.21
N ALA A 114 7.94 13.26 -3.38
CA ALA A 114 7.33 13.50 -4.69
C ALA A 114 7.80 14.82 -5.32
N ALA A 115 8.28 15.79 -4.52
CA ALA A 115 8.96 16.99 -4.98
C ALA A 115 8.21 17.76 -6.10
N GLY A 116 6.90 17.97 -5.92
CA GLY A 116 6.05 18.70 -6.86
C GLY A 116 5.41 17.84 -7.96
N LYS A 117 5.72 16.55 -8.03
CA LYS A 117 5.03 15.61 -8.93
C LYS A 117 3.59 15.36 -8.46
N PRO A 118 2.67 14.99 -9.39
CA PRO A 118 1.32 14.61 -9.00
C PRO A 118 1.30 13.48 -7.97
N VAL A 119 0.57 13.70 -6.88
CA VAL A 119 0.28 12.69 -5.86
C VAL A 119 -1.21 12.41 -5.85
N PHE A 120 -1.57 11.16 -6.04
CA PHE A 120 -2.94 10.67 -5.99
C PHE A 120 -3.13 9.81 -4.74
N ALA A 121 -4.26 9.97 -4.05
CA ALA A 121 -4.55 9.23 -2.83
C ALA A 121 -5.94 8.59 -2.86
N ILE A 122 -6.06 7.37 -2.34
CA ILE A 122 -7.36 6.76 -2.00
C ILE A 122 -7.64 6.94 -0.50
N ALA A 123 -8.85 7.45 -0.20
CA ALA A 123 -9.31 7.72 1.17
C ALA A 123 -9.50 6.46 2.05
N ILE A 124 -9.74 5.29 1.43
CA ILE A 124 -9.99 3.98 2.05
C ILE A 124 -11.26 3.92 2.91
N SER A 125 -11.39 4.72 3.95
CA SER A 125 -12.56 4.77 4.84
C SER A 125 -12.63 6.11 5.60
N PRO A 126 -13.78 6.49 6.16
CA PRO A 126 -13.91 7.71 6.98
C PRO A 126 -12.92 7.76 8.15
N ALA A 127 -12.61 6.62 8.77
CA ALA A 127 -11.67 6.55 9.89
C ALA A 127 -10.20 6.74 9.44
N LYS A 128 -9.86 6.36 8.19
CA LYS A 128 -8.49 6.42 7.69
C LYS A 128 -8.18 7.70 6.93
N VAL A 129 -9.16 8.30 6.24
CA VAL A 129 -8.95 9.48 5.40
C VAL A 129 -8.35 10.67 6.16
N VAL A 130 -8.61 10.79 7.47
CA VAL A 130 -8.03 11.82 8.34
C VAL A 130 -6.49 11.79 8.36
N ARG A 131 -5.86 10.63 8.04
CA ARG A 131 -4.40 10.50 7.92
C ARG A 131 -3.81 11.31 6.77
N LEU A 132 -4.63 11.69 5.78
CA LEU A 132 -4.22 12.50 4.63
C LEU A 132 -4.23 14.01 4.93
N LEU A 133 -4.89 14.48 5.99
CA LEU A 133 -5.04 15.91 6.28
C LEU A 133 -3.72 16.70 6.31
N PRO A 134 -2.61 16.18 6.86
CA PRO A 134 -1.34 16.93 6.89
C PRO A 134 -0.65 17.10 5.53
N VAL A 135 -1.16 16.47 4.47
CA VAL A 135 -0.54 16.45 3.14
C VAL A 135 -1.47 16.92 2.01
N LEU A 136 -2.59 17.56 2.35
CA LEU A 136 -3.49 18.24 1.42
C LEU A 136 -3.16 19.73 1.34
#